data_AF-A0A835N2C6-F1
#
_entry.id   AF-A0A835N2C6-F1
#
_cell.length_a   1.000
_cell.length_b   1.000
_cell.length_c   1.000
_cell.angle_alpha   90.00
_cell.angle_beta   90.00
_cell.angle_gamma   90.00
#
_symmetry.space_group_name_H-M   'P 1'
#
loop_
_entity.id
_entity.type
_entity.pdbx_description
1 polymer ?
#
loop_
_entity_poly.entity_id
_entity_poly.type
_entity_poly.pdbx_seq_one_letter_code
_entity_poly.pdbx_strand_id
1 'polypeptide(L)' 'MGWLHSFVSPLKKFWDRLHSSHRKRTGIYILYKDVKSCPCEDVHVLWSMLVESHPAAASLPSKSL' A
#
# COMPACT_ATOMS: atom_id res chain seq x y z
N MET A 1 28.22 14.27 -17.90
CA MET A 1 28.77 13.79 -16.62
C MET A 1 27.69 13.02 -15.85
N GLY A 2 27.63 11.69 -16.01
CA GLY A 2 26.54 10.84 -15.50
C GLY A 2 26.54 10.50 -14.01
N TRP A 3 27.40 11.13 -13.20
CA TRP A 3 27.60 10.74 -11.80
C TRP A 3 26.42 11.08 -10.88
N LEU A 4 25.71 12.20 -11.14
CA LEU A 4 24.52 12.58 -10.36
C LEU A 4 23.35 11.60 -10.53
N HIS A 5 23.26 10.91 -11.68
CA HIS A 5 22.20 9.93 -11.93
C HIS A 5 22.33 8.70 -11.00
N SER A 6 23.56 8.37 -10.57
CA SER A 6 23.83 7.28 -9.62
C SER A 6 23.33 7.58 -8.21
N PHE A 7 23.32 8.85 -7.79
CA PHE A 7 22.85 9.26 -6.46
C PHE A 7 21.34 9.50 -6.43
N VAL A 8 20.75 9.94 -7.54
CA VAL A 8 19.29 10.18 -7.64
C VAL A 8 18.51 8.85 -7.81
N SER A 9 19.11 7.83 -8.43
CA SER A 9 18.47 6.51 -8.63
C SER A 9 18.04 5.79 -7.33
N PRO A 10 18.89 5.66 -6.29
CA PRO A 10 18.48 5.03 -5.03
C PRO A 10 17.41 5.85 -4.28
N LEU A 11 17.48 7.18 -4.34
CA LEU A 11 16.47 8.06 -3.75
C LEU A 11 15.12 7.95 -4.47
N LYS A 12 15.13 7.84 -5.81
CA LYS A 12 13.92 7.64 -6.61
C LYS A 12 13.24 6.30 -6.30
N LYS A 13 14.02 5.21 -6.17
CA LYS A 13 13.49 3.90 -5.70
C LYS A 13 12.86 3.98 -4.31
N PHE A 14 13.48 4.71 -3.39
CA PHE A 14 12.93 4.92 -2.07
C PHE A 14 11.66 5.76 -2.11
N TRP A 15 11.61 6.81 -2.93
CA TRP A 15 10.44 7.65 -3.14
C TRP A 15 9.27 6.85 -3.72
N ASP A 16 9.51 6.03 -4.73
CA ASP A 16 8.47 5.17 -5.32
C ASP A 16 7.92 4.18 -4.29
N ARG A 17 8.79 3.60 -3.46
CA ARG A 17 8.39 2.68 -2.37
C ARG A 17 7.56 3.38 -1.29
N LEU A 18 7.97 4.57 -0.88
CA LEU A 18 7.32 5.34 0.18
C LEU A 18 6.01 5.97 -0.30
N HIS A 19 5.98 6.47 -1.54
CA HIS A 19 4.80 7.03 -2.17
C HIS A 19 3.76 5.95 -2.49
N SER A 20 4.19 4.74 -2.89
CA SER A 20 3.32 3.56 -3.02
C SER A 20 2.71 3.18 -1.66
N SER A 21 3.53 3.12 -0.61
CA SER A 21 3.04 2.83 0.75
C SER A 21 2.08 3.91 1.26
N HIS A 22 2.34 5.18 0.95
CA HIS A 22 1.48 6.29 1.35
C HIS A 22 0.14 6.23 0.62
N ARG A 23 0.14 6.05 -0.71
CA ARG A 23 -1.09 5.87 -1.52
C ARG A 23 -1.92 4.69 -1.02
N LYS A 24 -1.29 3.57 -0.65
CA LYS A 24 -1.98 2.41 -0.06
C LYS A 24 -2.63 2.77 1.29
N ARG A 25 -1.91 3.45 2.19
CA ARG A 25 -2.48 3.89 3.48
C ARG A 25 -3.64 4.87 3.31
N THR A 26 -3.54 5.82 2.38
CA THR A 26 -4.63 6.77 2.11
C THR A 26 -5.85 6.08 1.50
N GLY A 27 -5.64 5.14 0.56
CA GLY A 27 -6.73 4.39 -0.07
C GLY A 27 -7.49 3.49 0.92
N ILE A 28 -6.77 2.85 1.85
CA ILE A 28 -7.36 2.02 2.90
C ILE A 28 -8.21 2.87 3.85
N TYR A 29 -7.78 4.10 4.17
CA TYR A 29 -8.58 5.01 4.99
C TYR A 29 -9.90 5.43 4.30
N ILE A 30 -9.89 5.57 2.97
CA ILE A 30 -11.12 5.85 2.21
C ILE A 30 -12.05 4.63 2.26
N LEU A 31 -11.54 3.44 1.97
CA LEU A 31 -12.30 2.18 2.07
C LEU A 31 -12.89 1.96 3.46
N TYR A 32 -12.14 2.27 4.52
CA TYR A 32 -12.63 2.19 5.90
C TYR A 32 -13.88 3.06 6.12
N LYS A 33 -13.88 4.29 5.57
CA LYS A 33 -15.04 5.19 5.68
C LYS A 33 -16.26 4.60 4.97
N ASP A 34 -16.07 4.02 3.79
CA ASP A 34 -17.16 3.44 3.00
C ASP A 34 -17.72 2.17 3.69
N VAL A 35 -16.86 1.28 4.18
CA VAL A 35 -17.22 0.08 4.94
C VAL A 35 -18.03 0.46 6.19
N LYS A 36 -17.59 1.49 6.92
CA LYS A 36 -18.29 1.93 8.14
C LYS A 36 -19.71 2.44 7.86
N SER A 37 -19.94 3.04 6.69
CA SER A 37 -21.27 3.49 6.26
C SER A 37 -22.15 2.37 5.69
N CYS A 38 -21.57 1.21 5.40
CA CYS A 38 -22.29 0.08 4.81
C CYS A 38 -22.90 -0.80 5.90
N PRO A 39 -24.21 -1.11 5.84
CA PRO A 39 -24.88 -1.99 6.80
C PRO A 39 -24.70 -3.49 6.51
N CYS A 40 -24.03 -3.85 5.41
CA CYS A 40 -23.88 -5.25 5.00
C CYS A 40 -22.79 -5.97 5.80
N GLU A 41 -23.13 -7.11 6.41
CA GLU A 41 -22.18 -7.90 7.20
C GLU A 41 -21.03 -8.47 6.35
N ASP A 42 -21.30 -8.90 5.12
CA ASP A 42 -20.28 -9.45 4.21
C ASP A 42 -19.14 -8.46 3.95
N VAL A 43 -19.47 -7.17 3.86
CA VAL A 43 -18.49 -6.10 3.63
C VAL A 43 -17.57 -5.94 4.85
N HIS A 44 -18.08 -6.15 6.05
CA HIS A 44 -17.30 -6.09 7.29
C HIS A 44 -16.40 -7.32 7.44
N VAL A 45 -16.88 -8.50 7.03
CA VAL A 45 -16.06 -9.72 6.97
C VAL A 45 -14.91 -9.56 5.98
N LEU A 46 -15.20 -9.07 4.76
CA LEU A 46 -14.17 -8.77 3.75
C LEU A 46 -13.16 -7.74 4.25
N TRP A 47 -13.61 -6.72 4.98
CA TRP A 47 -12.74 -5.73 5.60
C TRP A 47 -11.81 -6.35 6.66
N SER A 48 -12.33 -7.23 7.53
CA SER A 48 -11.53 -7.96 8.50
C SER A 48 -10.45 -8.82 7.82
N MET A 49 -10.81 -9.55 6.76
CA MET A 49 -9.84 -10.32 5.96
C MET A 49 -8.75 -9.43 5.34
N LEU A 50 -9.13 -8.26 4.83
CA LEU A 50 -8.21 -7.28 4.24
C LEU A 50 -7.23 -6.71 5.29
N VAL A 51 -7.73 -6.35 6.47
CA VAL A 51 -6.91 -5.81 7.57
C VAL A 51 -5.93 -6.86 8.09
N GLU A 52 -6.38 -8.11 8.26
CA GLU A 52 -5.56 -9.26 8.67
C GLU A 52 -4.41 -9.53 7.68
N SER A 53 -4.66 -9.37 6.39
CA SER A 53 -3.68 -9.64 5.33
C SER A 53 -2.77 -8.46 4.99
N HIS A 54 -3.10 -7.24 5.42
CA HIS A 54 -2.25 -6.06 5.19
C HIS A 54 -0.83 -6.13 5.80
N PRO A 55 -0.59 -6.63 7.03
CA PRO A 55 0.79 -6.81 7.53
C PRO A 55 1.61 -7.80 6.68
N ALA A 56 0.97 -8.79 6.05
CA ALA A 56 1.60 -9.72 5.12
C ALA A 56 1.81 -9.09 3.72
N ALA A 57 0.86 -8.30 3.23
CA ALA A 57 0.94 -7.65 1.91
C ALA A 57 1.91 -6.46 1.87
N ALA A 58 2.20 -5.83 3.01
CA ALA A 58 3.22 -4.78 3.13
C ALA A 58 4.66 -5.35 3.18
N SER A 59 4.81 -6.64 3.48
CA SER A 59 6.10 -7.34 3.63
C SER A 59 6.44 -8.28 2.48
N LEU A 60 5.56 -8.47 1.49
CA LEU A 60 5.88 -9.21 0.26
C LEU A 60 6.57 -8.28 -0.75
N PRO A 61 7.92 -8.36 -0.92
CA PRO A 61 8.52 -7.89 -2.15
C PRO A 61 7.95 -8.75 -3.27
N SER A 62 7.27 -8.12 -4.23
CA SER A 62 6.90 -8.73 -5.49
C SER A 62 8.16 -9.37 -6.09
N LYS A 63 8.31 -10.68 -5.90
CA LYS A 63 9.26 -11.49 -6.65
C LYS A 63 8.72 -11.52 -8.07
N SER A 64 9.33 -10.73 -8.93
CA SER A 64 9.20 -10.86 -10.38
C SER A 64 9.65 -12.27 -10.75
N LEU A 65 8.76 -13.05 -11.34
CA LEU A 65 9.11 -14.17 -12.19
C LEU A 65 8.70 -13.80 -13.62
#